data_AF-A0A023PLH4-F1
#
_entry.id   AF-A0A023PLH4-F1
#
_cell.length_a   1.000
_cell.length_b   1.000
_cell.length_c   1.000
_cell.angle_alpha   90.00
_cell.angle_beta   90.00
_cell.angle_gamma   90.00
#
_symmetry.space_group_name_H-M   'P 1'
#
loop_
_entity.id
_entity.type
_entity.pdbx_description
1 polymer ?
#
loop_
_entity_poly.entity_id
_entity_poly.type
_entity_poly.pdbx_seq_one_letter_code
_entity_poly.pdbx_strand_id
1 'polypeptide(L)' 'MKAKLSPLGLNRDIDYKDLLLLRSFTTSYGKILGRHVSNLTKIQQSRLKKAIKHARLLGLFPFVPNKAL' A
#
# COMPACT_ATOMS: atom_id res chain seq x y z
N MET A 1 -5.13 22.46 12.78
CA MET A 1 -5.19 21.52 11.64
C MET A 1 -5.91 20.25 12.08
N LYS A 2 -7.00 19.86 11.42
CA LYS A 2 -7.76 18.65 11.82
C LYS A 2 -6.91 17.40 11.57
N ALA A 3 -6.82 16.51 12.55
CA ALA A 3 -6.21 15.20 12.35
C ALA A 3 -7.01 14.45 11.28
N LYS A 4 -6.40 14.20 10.11
CA LYS A 4 -7.02 13.38 9.08
C LYS A 4 -7.03 11.94 9.56
N LEU A 5 -8.22 11.38 9.74
CA LEU A 5 -8.38 9.96 10.07
C LEU A 5 -7.84 9.11 8.92
N SER A 6 -7.31 7.94 9.24
CA SER A 6 -6.88 7.00 8.22
C SER A 6 -8.05 6.64 7.31
N PRO A 7 -7.84 6.54 5.98
CA PRO A 7 -8.89 6.07 5.06
C PRO A 7 -9.24 4.60 5.28
N LEU A 8 -8.35 3.85 5.94
CA LEU A 8 -8.64 2.50 6.40
C LEU A 8 -9.25 2.56 7.80
N GLY A 9 -10.30 1.77 8.02
CA GLY A 9 -10.84 1.52 9.36
C GLY A 9 -9.73 1.07 10.31
N LEU A 10 -9.82 1.45 11.58
CA LEU A 10 -8.75 1.27 12.57
C LEU A 10 -8.27 -0.19 12.67
N ASN A 11 -9.20 -1.15 12.59
CA ASN A 11 -8.95 -2.59 12.66
C ASN A 11 -9.03 -3.30 11.31
N ARG A 12 -8.88 -2.59 10.19
CA ARG A 12 -8.84 -3.25 8.90
C ARG A 12 -7.54 -4.04 8.76
N ASP A 13 -7.67 -5.34 8.53
CA ASP A 13 -6.53 -6.19 8.19
C ASP A 13 -6.04 -5.90 6.77
N ILE A 14 -4.72 -5.97 6.60
CA ILE A 14 -4.02 -5.66 5.35
C ILE A 14 -3.26 -6.90 4.92
N ASP A 15 -3.87 -7.66 4.02
CA ASP A 15 -3.29 -8.86 3.47
C ASP A 15 -2.54 -8.61 2.16
N TYR A 16 -1.52 -9.42 1.92
CA TYR A 16 -0.75 -9.38 0.68
C TYR A 16 -1.54 -9.90 -0.54
N LYS A 17 -2.66 -10.58 -0.28
CA LYS A 17 -3.57 -11.14 -1.29
C LYS A 17 -4.53 -10.07 -1.86
N ASP A 18 -4.75 -8.98 -1.12
CA ASP A 18 -5.68 -7.91 -1.52
C ASP A 18 -5.05 -6.94 -2.52
N LEU A 19 -4.82 -7.40 -3.75
CA LEU A 19 -4.08 -6.62 -4.77
C LEU A 19 -4.71 -5.25 -5.06
N LEU A 20 -6.03 -5.13 -5.01
CA LEU A 20 -6.74 -3.86 -5.21
C LEU A 20 -6.41 -2.84 -4.11
N LEU A 21 -6.37 -3.31 -2.86
CA LEU A 21 -5.97 -2.49 -1.71
C LEU A 21 -4.50 -2.08 -1.84
N LEU A 22 -3.62 -3.02 -2.16
CA LEU A 22 -2.19 -2.71 -2.30
C LEU A 22 -1.95 -1.70 -3.42
N ARG A 23 -2.67 -1.84 -4.55
CA ARG A 23 -2.56 -0.96 -5.71
C ARG A 23 -2.94 0.49 -5.41
N SER A 24 -3.96 0.72 -4.58
CA SER A 24 -4.38 2.08 -4.19
C SER A 24 -3.34 2.82 -3.35
N PHE A 25 -2.42 2.09 -2.70
CA PHE A 25 -1.31 2.67 -1.95
C PHE A 25 0.04 2.60 -2.67
N THR A 26 0.02 2.43 -3.99
CA THR A 26 1.21 2.50 -4.83
C THR A 26 1.08 3.58 -5.89
N THR A 27 2.21 4.14 -6.32
CA THR A 27 2.25 5.08 -7.44
C THR A 27 2.06 4.35 -8.77
N SER A 28 1.80 5.11 -9.83
CA SER A 28 1.81 4.60 -11.20
C SER A 28 3.11 3.89 -11.58
N TYR A 29 4.23 4.24 -10.95
CA TYR A 29 5.55 3.63 -11.13
C TYR A 29 5.80 2.40 -10.24
N GLY A 30 4.81 1.94 -9.48
CA GLY A 30 4.98 0.85 -8.54
C GLY A 30 5.80 1.23 -7.29
N LYS A 31 5.98 2.51 -6.95
CA LYS A 31 6.58 2.90 -5.67
C LYS A 31 5.52 2.86 -4.57
N ILE A 32 5.90 2.46 -3.34
CA ILE A 32 4.96 2.47 -2.20
C ILE A 32 4.76 3.92 -1.74
N LEU A 33 3.51 4.35 -1.58
CA LEU A 33 3.20 5.70 -1.11
C LEU A 33 3.71 5.94 0.32
N GLY A 34 4.18 7.16 0.56
CA GLY A 34 4.57 7.62 1.90
C GLY A 34 3.35 7.82 2.80
N ARG A 35 3.59 7.87 4.11
CA ARG A 35 2.53 8.12 5.12
C ARG A 35 1.88 9.50 4.96
N HIS A 36 2.67 10.52 4.58
CA HIS A 36 2.17 11.89 4.41
C HIS A 36 1.14 12.02 3.27
N VAL A 37 1.16 11.11 2.30
CA VAL A 37 0.17 11.06 1.21
C VAL A 37 -0.99 10.14 1.58
N SER A 38 -0.68 8.93 2.06
CA SER A 38 -1.68 7.89 2.33
C SER A 38 -2.53 8.13 3.58
N ASN A 39 -2.09 9.01 4.49
CA ASN A 39 -2.73 9.32 5.77
C ASN A 39 -2.99 8.09 6.66
N LEU A 40 -2.22 7.01 6.49
CA LEU A 40 -2.34 5.81 7.32
C LEU A 40 -1.76 6.03 8.72
N THR A 41 -2.26 5.25 9.68
CA THR A 41 -1.59 5.14 10.99
C THR A 41 -0.20 4.51 10.82
N LYS A 42 0.71 4.73 11.79
CA LYS A 42 2.06 4.15 11.75
C LYS A 42 2.01 2.61 11.64
N ILE A 43 1.07 1.98 12.34
CA ILE A 43 0.88 0.53 12.37
C ILE A 43 0.37 0.02 11.02
N GLN A 44 -0.69 0.64 10.48
CA GLN A 44 -1.23 0.30 9.15
C GLN A 44 -0.17 0.46 8.05
N GLN A 45 0.59 1.56 8.06
CA GLN A 45 1.66 1.78 7.08
C GLN A 45 2.75 0.68 7.14
N SER A 46 3.11 0.22 8.34
CA SER A 46 4.08 -0.86 8.53
C SER A 46 3.54 -2.18 7.99
N ARG A 47 2.29 -2.53 8.30
CA ARG A 47 1.60 -3.73 7.80
C ARG A 47 1.49 -3.70 6.27
N LEU A 48 1.04 -2.58 5.71
CA LEU A 48 0.96 -2.36 4.27
C LEU A 48 2.31 -2.55 3.57
N LYS A 49 3.39 -1.95 4.09
CA LYS A 49 4.73 -2.13 3.51
C LYS A 49 5.16 -3.59 3.50
N LYS A 50 4.88 -4.35 4.57
CA LYS A 50 5.18 -5.79 4.64
C LYS A 50 4.35 -6.56 3.61
N ALA A 51 3.05 -6.30 3.54
CA ALA A 51 2.14 -6.94 2.59
C ALA A 51 2.57 -6.71 1.13
N ILE A 52 2.90 -5.46 0.75
CA ILE A 52 3.37 -5.15 -0.62
C ILE A 52 4.70 -5.86 -0.93
N LYS A 53 5.66 -5.85 -0.01
CA LYS A 53 6.94 -6.54 -0.20
C LYS A 53 6.75 -8.05 -0.35
N HIS A 54 5.83 -8.62 0.43
CA HIS A 54 5.51 -10.04 0.36
C HIS A 54 4.84 -10.41 -0.98
N ALA A 55 3.82 -9.65 -1.39
CA ALA A 55 3.16 -9.83 -2.67
C ALA A 55 4.14 -9.72 -3.86
N ARG A 56 5.13 -8.84 -3.76
CA ARG A 56 6.21 -8.69 -4.75
C ARG A 56 7.14 -9.89 -4.83
N LEU A 57 7.56 -10.42 -3.67
CA LEU A 57 8.42 -11.60 -3.62
C LEU A 57 7.71 -12.82 -4.22
N LEU A 58 6.40 -12.93 -4.01
CA LEU A 58 5.56 -14.00 -4.56
C LEU A 58 5.17 -13.80 -6.04
N GLY A 59 5.56 -12.68 -6.67
CA GLY A 59 5.19 -12.37 -8.06
C GLY A 59 3.73 -11.95 -8.26
N LEU A 60 2.95 -11.74 -7.19
CA LEU A 60 1.56 -11.29 -7.27
C LEU A 60 1.45 -9.78 -7.56
N PHE A 61 2.48 -9.01 -7.20
CA PHE A 61 2.51 -7.56 -7.37
C PHE A 61 3.80 -7.11 -8.05
N PRO A 62 3.76 -6.26 -9.09
CA PRO A 62 4.96 -5.87 -9.82
C PRO A 62 5.84 -4.89 -9.04
N PHE A 63 7.16 -4.97 -9.24
CA PHE A 63 8.12 -3.96 -8.77
C PHE A 63 8.11 -2.72 -9.66
N VAL A 64 8.01 -2.93 -10.97
CA VAL A 64 7.96 -1.91 -12.02
C VAL A 64 6.73 -2.21 -12.87
N PRO A 65 5.92 -1.20 -13.23
CA PRO A 65 4.75 -1.43 -14.07
C PRO A 65 5.19 -1.84 -15.47
N ASN A 66 4.55 -2.87 -16.03
CA ASN A 66 4.71 -3.25 -17.43
C ASN A 66 3.93 -2.31 -18.35
N LYS A 67 4.10 -0.99 -18.20
CA LYS A 67 3.66 -0.05 -19.23
C LYS A 67 4.89 0.30 -20.06
N ALA A 68 5.10 -0.46 -21.14
CA ALA A 68 5.83 0.08 -22.28
C ALA A 68 5.09 1.37 -22.69
N LEU A 69 5.85 2.46 -22.86
CA LEU A 69 5.31 3.72 -23.38
C LEU A 69 4.58 3.48 -24.70
#